data_AF-A0A552DR99-F1
#
_entry.id   AF-A0A552DR99-F1
#
_cell.length_a   1.000
_cell.length_b   1.000
_cell.length_c   1.000
_cell.angle_alpha   90.00
_cell.angle_beta   90.00
_cell.angle_gamma   90.00
#
_symmetry.space_group_name_H-M   'P 1'
#
loop_
_entity.id
_entity.type
_entity.pdbx_description
1 polymer ?
#
loop_
_entity_poly.entity_id
_entity_poly.type
_entity_poly.pdbx_seq_one_letter_code
_entity_poly.pdbx_strand_id
1 'polypeptide(L)'
;MSNLIDYSTIQQTIVSNSGQRLVLTTSGQYYYWDNGTQNYSLVDISSFPPGSVLRGIDCDNAGNFYALIYSNISGQTGFYLTSWNSTSQIWAAPVLVQEAFSSGAYTAFSAINDNEVWLVNSDSSIQQYTWNATTQQFDLGYNSFFGAVEITTGKGDGQQFSF
;
A
#
# COMPACT_ATOMS: atom_id res chain seq x y z
N MET A 1 3.27 -22.00 -19.83
CA MET A 1 2.07 -21.24 -20.25
C MET A 1 2.12 -19.94 -19.47
N SER A 2 2.32 -18.80 -20.13
CA SER A 2 2.25 -17.51 -19.42
C SER A 2 0.80 -17.25 -19.04
N ASN A 3 0.55 -16.98 -17.77
CA ASN A 3 -0.75 -16.48 -17.33
C ASN A 3 -0.86 -15.04 -17.84
N LEU A 4 -1.29 -14.87 -19.08
CA LEU A 4 -1.63 -13.56 -19.61
C LEU A 4 -2.82 -13.02 -18.82
N ILE A 5 -2.62 -11.91 -18.15
CA ILE A 5 -3.71 -11.10 -17.62
C ILE A 5 -4.63 -10.68 -18.78
N ASP A 6 -5.94 -10.74 -18.57
CA ASP A 6 -6.90 -10.11 -19.48
C ASP A 6 -6.95 -8.62 -19.18
N TYR A 7 -6.37 -7.80 -20.07
CA TYR A 7 -6.30 -6.35 -19.91
C TYR A 7 -7.67 -5.68 -19.76
N SER A 8 -8.75 -6.29 -20.28
CA SER A 8 -10.10 -5.76 -20.13
C SER A 8 -10.64 -5.86 -18.69
N THR A 9 -9.99 -6.67 -17.86
CA THR A 9 -10.37 -6.85 -16.45
C THR A 9 -9.64 -5.91 -15.50
N ILE A 10 -8.69 -5.09 -15.97
CA ILE A 10 -7.93 -4.17 -15.12
C ILE A 10 -8.86 -3.06 -14.63
N GLN A 11 -9.08 -3.01 -13.32
CA GLN A 11 -9.89 -2.00 -12.64
C GLN A 11 -9.03 -0.84 -12.13
N GLN A 12 -7.81 -1.14 -11.68
CA GLN A 12 -6.88 -0.14 -11.14
C GLN A 12 -5.46 -0.49 -11.57
N THR A 13 -4.67 0.54 -11.89
CA THR A 13 -3.23 0.43 -12.13
C THR A 13 -2.51 1.37 -11.19
N ILE A 14 -1.46 0.88 -10.55
CA ILE A 14 -0.53 1.66 -9.74
C ILE A 14 0.83 1.52 -10.40
N VAL A 15 1.48 2.65 -10.66
CA VAL A 15 2.77 2.73 -11.35
C VAL A 15 3.76 3.48 -10.47
N SER A 16 4.91 2.88 -10.21
CA SER A 16 6.03 3.56 -9.56
C SER A 16 6.85 4.34 -10.58
N ASN A 17 7.65 5.29 -10.08
CA ASN A 17 8.61 6.01 -10.90
C ASN A 17 9.71 5.10 -11.48
N SER A 18 10.01 3.97 -10.84
CA SER A 18 10.90 2.94 -11.39
C SER A 18 10.27 2.11 -12.52
N GLY A 19 9.02 2.41 -12.90
CA GLY A 19 8.28 1.70 -13.93
C GLY A 19 7.70 0.37 -13.47
N GLN A 20 7.81 0.05 -12.17
CA GLN A 20 7.15 -1.10 -11.57
C GLN A 20 5.65 -0.86 -11.58
N ARG A 21 4.86 -1.89 -11.91
CA ARG A 21 3.41 -1.77 -11.99
C ARG A 21 2.74 -2.84 -11.15
N LEU A 22 1.64 -2.45 -10.53
CA LEU A 22 0.70 -3.35 -9.89
C LEU A 22 -0.68 -3.07 -10.47
N VAL A 23 -1.42 -4.11 -10.81
CA VAL A 23 -2.77 -4.00 -11.35
C VAL A 23 -3.74 -4.84 -10.53
N LEU A 24 -4.91 -4.28 -10.26
CA LEU A 24 -6.05 -4.98 -9.68
C LEU A 24 -7.03 -5.32 -10.78
N THR A 25 -7.45 -6.58 -10.85
CA THR A 25 -8.52 -7.02 -11.75
C THR A 25 -9.89 -6.95 -11.10
N THR A 26 -10.96 -6.97 -11.90
CA THR A 26 -12.35 -7.05 -11.43
C THR A 26 -12.65 -8.30 -10.59
N SER A 27 -11.83 -9.34 -10.70
CA SER A 27 -11.91 -10.55 -9.86
C SER A 27 -11.21 -10.40 -8.50
N GLY A 28 -10.67 -9.22 -8.18
CA GLY A 28 -9.97 -8.96 -6.92
C GLY A 28 -8.54 -9.51 -6.87
N GLN A 29 -7.97 -9.90 -8.01
CA GLN A 29 -6.60 -10.42 -8.07
C GLN A 29 -5.61 -9.31 -8.38
N TYR A 30 -4.44 -9.39 -7.73
CA TYR A 30 -3.33 -8.48 -7.97
C TYR A 30 -2.32 -9.13 -8.91
N TYR A 31 -1.84 -8.37 -9.88
CA TYR A 31 -0.73 -8.77 -10.75
C TYR A 31 0.35 -7.70 -10.73
N TYR A 32 1.60 -8.11 -10.88
CA TYR A 32 2.73 -7.20 -11.00
C TYR A 32 3.37 -7.31 -12.39
N TRP A 33 3.88 -6.21 -12.92
CA TRP A 33 4.67 -6.23 -14.15
C TRP A 33 6.08 -6.75 -13.86
N ASP A 34 6.45 -7.87 -14.46
CA ASP A 34 7.78 -8.45 -14.38
C ASP A 34 8.62 -7.99 -15.57
N ASN A 35 9.60 -7.12 -15.30
CA ASN A 35 10.51 -6.62 -16.33
C ASN A 35 11.41 -7.71 -16.94
N GLY A 36 11.68 -8.80 -16.22
CA GLY A 36 12.50 -9.91 -16.71
C GLY A 36 11.76 -10.75 -17.75
N THR A 37 10.46 -10.99 -17.52
CA THR A 37 9.62 -11.77 -18.45
C THR A 37 8.79 -10.91 -19.40
N GLN A 38 8.81 -9.59 -19.22
CA GLN A 38 8.01 -8.61 -19.96
C GLN A 38 6.50 -8.97 -19.95
N ASN A 39 6.01 -9.40 -18.80
CA ASN A 39 4.64 -9.87 -18.64
C ASN A 39 4.11 -9.61 -17.23
N TYR A 40 2.79 -9.71 -17.06
CA TYR A 40 2.15 -9.69 -15.76
C TYR A 40 2.18 -11.07 -15.11
N SER A 41 2.55 -11.08 -13.84
CA SER A 41 2.56 -12.28 -12.98
C SER A 41 1.64 -12.05 -11.79
N LEU A 42 0.98 -13.12 -11.33
CA LEU A 42 0.09 -13.03 -10.18
C LEU A 42 0.90 -12.68 -8.92
N VAL A 43 0.42 -11.71 -8.15
CA VAL A 43 0.97 -11.40 -6.83
C VAL A 43 0.47 -12.44 -5.85
N ASP A 44 1.39 -13.05 -5.10
CA ASP A 44 1.01 -13.95 -4.03
C ASP A 44 0.48 -13.15 -2.83
N ILE A 45 -0.84 -12.98 -2.80
CA ILE A 45 -1.56 -12.39 -1.66
C ILE A 45 -1.90 -13.41 -0.58
N SER A 46 -1.59 -14.70 -0.78
CA SER A 46 -1.84 -15.74 0.24
C SER A 46 -0.97 -15.57 1.48
N SER A 47 0.08 -14.76 1.39
CA SER A 47 0.92 -14.35 2.52
C SER A 47 0.24 -13.31 3.43
N PHE A 48 -0.90 -12.74 3.05
CA PHE A 48 -1.66 -11.90 3.98
C PHE A 48 -2.27 -12.76 5.10
N PRO A 49 -2.35 -12.22 6.33
CA PRO A 49 -3.02 -12.92 7.43
C PRO A 49 -4.45 -13.30 7.04
N PRO A 50 -4.94 -14.50 7.40
CA PRO A 50 -6.29 -14.93 7.06
C PRO A 50 -7.36 -13.94 7.54
N GLY A 51 -8.35 -13.65 6.68
CA GLY A 51 -9.43 -12.71 7.00
C GLY A 51 -9.04 -11.22 6.92
N SER A 52 -7.82 -10.91 6.47
CA SER A 52 -7.41 -9.53 6.22
C SER A 52 -8.23 -8.90 5.10
N VAL A 53 -8.57 -7.63 5.28
CA VAL A 53 -9.24 -6.79 4.29
C VAL A 53 -8.24 -5.74 3.82
N LEU A 54 -7.97 -5.67 2.52
CA LEU A 54 -7.13 -4.60 1.97
C LEU A 54 -7.90 -3.27 2.00
N ARG A 55 -7.22 -2.21 2.43
CA ARG A 55 -7.78 -0.86 2.62
C ARG A 55 -7.14 0.19 1.74
N GLY A 56 -5.89 -0.03 1.34
CA GLY A 56 -5.17 0.84 0.43
C GLY A 56 -3.89 0.19 -0.05
N ILE A 57 -3.44 0.58 -1.23
CA ILE A 57 -2.17 0.14 -1.80
C ILE A 57 -1.58 1.28 -2.63
N ASP A 58 -0.26 1.45 -2.57
CA ASP A 58 0.49 2.52 -3.24
C ASP A 58 1.97 2.10 -3.34
N CYS A 59 2.83 2.92 -3.96
CA CYS A 59 4.26 2.61 -4.15
C CYS A 59 5.21 3.80 -3.96
N ASP A 60 6.45 3.51 -3.56
CA ASP A 60 7.53 4.49 -3.50
C ASP A 60 8.23 4.73 -4.86
N ASN A 61 9.29 5.55 -4.89
CA ASN A 61 10.03 5.79 -6.12
C ASN A 61 10.83 4.56 -6.56
N ALA A 62 11.38 3.83 -5.58
CA ALA A 62 12.14 2.62 -5.83
C ALA A 62 11.29 1.49 -6.45
N GLY A 63 9.97 1.52 -6.28
CA GLY A 63 9.05 0.50 -6.77
C GLY A 63 8.71 -0.56 -5.73
N ASN A 64 8.93 -0.25 -4.45
CA ASN A 64 8.32 -1.00 -3.36
C ASN A 64 6.85 -0.61 -3.29
N PHE A 65 5.96 -1.60 -3.26
CA PHE A 65 4.56 -1.39 -2.95
C PHE A 65 4.33 -1.52 -1.47
N TYR A 66 3.37 -0.75 -0.97
CA TYR A 66 2.93 -0.75 0.40
C TYR A 66 1.44 -0.96 0.42
N ALA A 67 0.97 -1.81 1.33
CA ALA A 67 -0.43 -2.11 1.51
C ALA A 67 -0.84 -1.83 2.96
N LEU A 68 -1.96 -1.14 3.10
CA LEU A 68 -2.69 -1.01 4.35
C LEU A 68 -3.76 -2.08 4.39
N ILE A 69 -3.70 -2.96 5.38
CA ILE A 69 -4.68 -4.00 5.61
C ILE A 69 -5.37 -3.78 6.96
N TYR A 70 -6.64 -4.11 7.05
CA TYR A 70 -7.35 -4.27 8.31
C TYR A 70 -7.40 -5.76 8.66
N SER A 71 -6.93 -6.14 9.83
CA SER A 71 -6.79 -7.56 10.21
C SER A 71 -6.90 -7.77 11.72
N ASN A 72 -6.99 -9.04 12.12
CA ASN A 72 -6.74 -9.48 13.48
C ASN A 72 -5.50 -10.38 13.48
N ILE A 73 -4.38 -9.86 13.98
CA ILE A 73 -3.13 -10.61 14.06
C ILE A 73 -2.83 -10.86 15.53
N SER A 74 -2.71 -12.13 15.90
CA SER A 74 -2.40 -12.56 17.28
C SER A 74 -3.35 -11.98 18.35
N GLY A 75 -4.64 -11.82 18.02
CA GLY A 75 -5.66 -11.30 18.93
C GLY A 75 -5.79 -9.77 18.94
N GLN A 76 -4.90 -9.06 18.26
CA GLN A 76 -4.95 -7.60 18.14
C GLN A 76 -5.67 -7.24 16.85
N THR A 77 -6.78 -6.51 16.94
CA THR A 77 -7.51 -6.03 15.76
C THR A 77 -7.07 -4.62 15.43
N GLY A 78 -6.75 -4.36 14.18
CA GLY A 78 -6.27 -3.04 13.77
C GLY A 78 -5.92 -2.94 12.30
N PHE A 79 -5.35 -1.80 11.97
CA PHE A 79 -4.72 -1.52 10.70
C PHE A 79 -3.23 -1.86 10.77
N TYR A 80 -2.76 -2.53 9.73
CA TYR A 80 -1.39 -2.97 9.58
C TYR A 80 -0.82 -2.51 8.25
N LEU A 81 0.45 -2.14 8.25
CA LEU A 81 1.24 -1.89 7.05
C LEU A 81 2.06 -3.12 6.69
N THR A 82 2.04 -3.48 5.42
CA THR A 82 2.95 -4.47 4.84
C THR A 82 3.51 -3.92 3.54
N SER A 83 4.64 -4.48 3.09
CA SER A 83 5.34 -4.05 1.89
C SER A 83 5.67 -5.22 0.99
N TRP A 84 5.76 -4.97 -0.30
CA TRP A 84 6.17 -5.93 -1.32
C TRP A 84 7.20 -5.25 -2.21
N ASN A 85 8.24 -5.97 -2.58
CA ASN A 85 9.19 -5.50 -3.59
C ASN A 85 9.37 -6.54 -4.68
N SER A 86 9.79 -6.07 -5.86
CA SER A 86 9.93 -6.90 -7.05
C SER A 86 10.95 -8.03 -6.91
N THR A 87 11.85 -7.94 -5.92
CA THR A 87 12.91 -8.91 -5.67
C THR A 87 12.43 -10.06 -4.79
N SER A 88 11.67 -9.78 -3.72
CA SER A 88 11.14 -10.80 -2.82
C SER A 88 9.87 -11.46 -3.37
N GLN A 89 9.09 -10.71 -4.16
CA GLN A 89 7.81 -11.15 -4.75
C GLN A 89 6.78 -11.69 -3.74
N ILE A 90 7.02 -11.48 -2.45
CA ILE A 90 6.13 -11.81 -1.33
C ILE A 90 5.97 -10.58 -0.43
N TRP A 91 4.82 -10.48 0.22
CA TRP A 91 4.57 -9.43 1.21
C TRP A 91 5.37 -9.68 2.50
N ALA A 92 5.94 -8.63 3.06
CA ALA A 92 6.58 -8.64 4.35
C ALA A 92 5.57 -8.89 5.47
N ALA A 93 6.05 -9.30 6.65
CA ALA A 93 5.20 -9.44 7.83
C ALA A 93 4.50 -8.10 8.15
N PRO A 94 3.17 -8.08 8.32
CA PRO A 94 2.47 -6.82 8.61
C PRO A 94 2.82 -6.25 9.99
N VAL A 95 2.96 -4.94 10.05
CA VAL A 95 3.29 -4.17 11.25
C VAL A 95 2.07 -3.35 11.65
N LEU A 96 1.65 -3.45 12.92
CA LEU A 96 0.51 -2.69 13.42
C LEU A 96 0.83 -1.19 13.39
N VAL A 97 -0.06 -0.41 12.81
CA VAL A 97 0.03 1.07 12.82
C VAL A 97 -1.05 1.73 13.65
N GLN A 98 -2.22 1.08 13.78
CA GLN A 98 -3.31 1.57 14.61
C GLN A 98 -4.24 0.44 15.07
N GLU A 99 -4.61 0.42 16.35
CA GLU A 99 -5.62 -0.50 16.88
C GLU A 99 -7.05 -0.07 16.53
N ALA A 100 -7.93 -1.03 16.27
CA ALA A 100 -9.31 -0.78 15.83
C ALA A 100 -10.20 -0.04 16.84
N PHE A 101 -9.82 0.05 18.11
CA PHE A 101 -10.58 0.75 19.15
C PHE A 101 -10.25 2.26 19.23
N SER A 102 -9.25 2.71 18.49
CA SER A 102 -8.95 4.14 18.34
C SER A 102 -9.85 4.73 17.25
N SER A 103 -10.45 5.89 17.51
CA SER A 103 -11.60 6.48 16.81
C SER A 103 -11.36 6.93 15.36
N GLY A 104 -10.31 6.48 14.68
CA GLY A 104 -9.97 6.90 13.32
C GLY A 104 -10.13 5.76 12.32
N ALA A 105 -11.09 5.87 11.41
CA ALA A 105 -10.98 5.15 10.15
C ALA A 105 -10.09 5.97 9.21
N TYR A 106 -9.12 5.33 8.56
CA TYR A 106 -8.36 5.99 7.51
C TYR A 106 -9.23 6.23 6.29
N THR A 107 -9.19 7.46 5.77
CA THR A 107 -9.85 7.88 4.54
C THR A 107 -8.95 7.77 3.33
N ALA A 108 -7.63 7.89 3.53
CA ALA A 108 -6.64 7.74 2.47
C ALA A 108 -5.31 7.16 2.97
N PHE A 109 -4.56 6.60 2.01
CA PHE A 109 -3.28 5.93 2.17
C PHE A 109 -2.39 6.35 1.00
N SER A 110 -1.14 6.78 1.27
CA SER A 110 -0.19 7.02 0.18
C SER A 110 1.26 6.79 0.57
N ALA A 111 2.05 6.27 -0.37
CA ALA A 111 3.49 6.07 -0.27
C ALA A 111 4.20 7.27 -0.92
N ILE A 112 4.62 8.23 -0.08
CA ILE A 112 5.04 9.56 -0.53
C ILE A 112 6.51 9.59 -0.98
N ASN A 113 7.39 8.86 -0.32
CA ASN A 113 8.80 8.77 -0.69
C ASN A 113 9.37 7.38 -0.39
N ASP A 114 10.66 7.17 -0.71
CA ASP A 114 11.35 5.92 -0.41
C ASP A 114 11.37 5.72 1.11
N ASN A 115 10.61 4.73 1.58
CA ASN A 115 10.42 4.37 2.99
C ASN A 115 9.39 5.20 3.79
N GLU A 116 8.53 6.00 3.16
CA GLU A 116 7.53 6.80 3.91
C GLU A 116 6.11 6.62 3.40
N VAL A 117 5.20 6.44 4.37
CA VAL A 117 3.77 6.24 4.16
C VAL A 117 2.99 7.24 4.99
N TRP A 118 2.00 7.88 4.37
CA TRP A 118 1.06 8.77 5.04
C TRP A 118 -0.32 8.12 5.12
N LEU A 119 -0.92 8.20 6.30
CA LEU A 119 -2.29 7.79 6.57
C LEU A 119 -3.11 9.02 6.91
N VAL A 120 -4.23 9.20 6.21
CA VAL A 120 -5.15 10.31 6.44
C VAL A 120 -6.31 9.79 7.25
N ASN A 121 -6.53 10.40 8.41
CA ASN A 121 -7.65 10.07 9.28
C ASN A 121 -8.95 10.72 8.79
N SER A 122 -10.08 10.20 9.24
CA SER A 122 -11.40 10.78 8.98
C SER A 122 -11.57 12.22 9.48
N ASP A 123 -10.78 12.65 10.47
CA ASP A 123 -10.74 14.03 10.96
C ASP A 123 -9.77 14.93 10.19
N SER A 124 -9.25 14.45 9.05
CA SER A 124 -8.24 15.10 8.20
C SER A 124 -6.87 15.27 8.83
N SER A 125 -6.61 14.71 10.02
CA SER A 125 -5.24 14.62 10.54
C SER A 125 -4.40 13.62 9.74
N ILE A 126 -3.09 13.84 9.68
CA ILE A 126 -2.15 12.98 8.94
C ILE A 126 -1.21 12.32 9.94
N GLN A 127 -1.04 11.01 9.78
CA GLN A 127 0.00 10.22 10.45
C GLN A 127 1.06 9.81 9.44
N GLN A 128 2.30 10.15 9.72
CA GLN A 128 3.46 9.76 8.92
C GLN A 128 4.13 8.55 9.56
N TYR A 129 4.38 7.53 8.75
CA TYR A 129 5.15 6.35 9.12
C TYR A 129 6.39 6.25 8.25
N THR A 130 7.53 5.96 8.85
CA THR A 130 8.80 5.79 8.16
C THR A 130 9.35 4.39 8.42
N TRP A 131 9.80 3.70 7.38
CA TRP A 131 10.39 2.38 7.50
C TRP A 131 11.76 2.47 8.17
N ASN A 132 11.89 1.76 9.29
CA ASN A 132 13.13 1.58 10.02
C ASN A 132 13.77 0.25 9.64
N ALA A 133 14.85 0.32 8.86
CA ALA A 133 15.57 -0.87 8.41
C ALA A 133 16.23 -1.68 9.55
N THR A 134 16.44 -1.07 10.73
CA THR A 134 17.04 -1.73 11.89
C THR A 134 16.03 -2.63 12.59
N THR A 135 14.83 -2.11 12.85
CA THR A 135 13.75 -2.85 13.52
C THR A 135 12.90 -3.66 12.54
N GLN A 136 13.07 -3.42 11.22
CA GLN A 136 12.22 -3.94 10.15
C GLN A 136 10.73 -3.61 10.39
N GLN A 137 10.48 -2.40 10.87
CA GLN A 137 9.14 -1.92 11.21
C GLN A 137 8.91 -0.50 10.70
N PHE A 138 7.64 -0.13 10.57
CA PHE A 138 7.24 1.26 10.36
C PHE A 138 7.15 1.96 11.71
N ASP A 139 8.02 2.94 11.92
CA ASP A 139 7.99 3.79 13.10
C ASP A 139 7.13 5.03 12.83
N LEU A 140 6.40 5.50 13.84
CA LEU A 140 5.66 6.76 13.75
C LEU A 140 6.66 7.91 13.69
N GLY A 141 6.69 8.61 12.56
CA GLY A 141 7.61 9.74 12.32
C GLY A 141 7.06 11.05 12.88
N TYR A 142 5.85 11.42 12.49
CA TYR A 142 5.17 12.65 12.91
C TYR A 142 3.66 12.43 13.04
N ASN A 143 3.05 13.09 14.03
CA ASN A 143 1.61 13.19 14.21
C ASN A 143 1.26 14.68 14.29
N SER A 144 0.79 15.26 13.19
CA SER A 144 0.49 16.69 13.13
C SER A 144 -0.81 16.96 12.39
N PHE A 145 -1.66 17.77 13.00
CA PHE A 145 -2.79 18.42 12.36
C PHE A 145 -2.24 19.43 11.34
N PHE A 146 -2.35 19.12 10.07
CA PHE A 146 -2.27 20.13 9.03
C PHE A 146 -3.68 20.60 8.73
N GLY A 147 -3.97 21.88 8.93
CA GLY A 147 -5.15 22.49 8.32
C GLY A 147 -5.04 22.31 6.81
N ALA A 148 -6.04 21.66 6.21
CA ALA A 148 -6.24 21.46 4.77
C ALA A 148 -4.96 21.52 3.93
N VAL A 149 -4.09 20.52 4.07
CA VAL A 149 -3.01 20.29 3.10
C VAL A 149 -3.58 19.39 2.01
N GLU A 150 -3.63 19.91 0.78
CA GLU A 150 -3.81 19.11 -0.43
C GLU A 150 -2.72 18.03 -0.45
N ILE A 151 -3.10 16.78 -0.18
CA ILE A 151 -2.21 15.64 -0.42
C ILE A 151 -2.34 15.32 -1.90
N THR A 152 -1.39 15.81 -2.69
CA THR A 152 -1.24 15.33 -4.06
C THR A 152 -0.67 13.91 -3.99
N THR A 153 -1.54 12.92 -3.84
CA THR A 153 -1.14 11.53 -4.11
C THR A 153 -0.82 11.43 -5.59
N GLY A 154 0.37 11.00 -5.94
CA GLY A 154 0.77 10.95 -7.34
C GLY A 154 2.07 11.66 -7.54
N LYS A 155 3.13 10.86 -7.50
CA LYS A 155 4.36 11.23 -8.17
C LYS A 155 4.03 11.30 -9.67
N GLY A 156 3.88 12.51 -10.20
CA GLY A 156 3.81 12.77 -11.65
C GLY A 156 2.47 12.61 -12.39
N ASP A 157 1.50 11.85 -11.87
CA ASP A 157 0.32 11.47 -12.69
C ASP A 157 -0.92 12.37 -12.53
N GLY A 158 -0.85 13.42 -11.71
CA GLY A 158 -1.92 14.43 -11.62
C GLY A 158 -3.27 13.92 -11.11
N GLN A 159 -3.33 12.73 -10.50
CA GLN A 159 -4.54 12.23 -9.85
C GLN A 159 -4.77 12.96 -8.53
N GLN A 160 -5.47 14.10 -8.61
CA GLN A 160 -5.99 14.81 -7.45
C GLN A 160 -7.14 14.01 -6.83
N PHE A 161 -7.01 13.59 -5.58
CA PHE A 161 -8.19 13.31 -4.75
C PHE A 161 -8.60 14.63 -4.10
N SER A 162 -9.60 15.29 -4.68
CA SER A 162 -10.26 16.43 -4.07
C SER A 162 -11.20 15.93 -2.96
N PHE A 163 -11.11 16.52 -1.77
CA PHE A 163 -12.06 16.34 -0.67
C PHE A 163 -13.14 17.42 -0.74
#